data_AF-A0A9P8JHQ1-F1
#
_entry.id   AF-A0A9P8JHQ1-F1
#
_cell.length_a   1.000
_cell.length_b   1.000
_cell.length_c   1.000
_cell.angle_alpha   90.00
_cell.angle_beta   90.00
_cell.angle_gamma   90.00
#
_symmetry.space_group_name_H-M   'P 1'
#
loop_
_entity.id
_entity.type
_entity.pdbx_description
1 polymer ?
#
loop_
_entity_poly.entity_id
_entity_poly.type
_entity_poly.pdbx_seq_one_letter_code
_entity_poly.pdbx_strand_id
1 'polypeptide(L)'
;LLNDQHATLHQVARQDVVAAQLLASQLSGYATLRRFYDLRDADAAKDAAEADVEDDEEAASRKPGMLRPLARKREAARALMAVIESAADSIRGGLYDPEAQSVVQVDALMTLLCEALPLMNQTKQILKTPHLLTLIRAIEDLETITPGIYAQNSAVFNAAINTYLSNSNTPSTVTSSSSTPDLSKSIAGLKQSVSWNMVNSSGSIASEQNGNGGESSAGMMGGIQVKRAWDWRLGAVYMKGKSVKPEDVMRVLRCQVAIEMGKVWM
;
A
#
# COMPACT_ATOMS: atom_id res chain seq x y z
N LEU A 1 -7.86 -13.90 13.82
CA LEU A 1 -7.67 -13.32 15.16
C LEU A 1 -8.15 -11.86 15.31
N LEU A 2 -8.66 -11.19 14.27
CA LEU A 2 -9.40 -9.91 14.38
C LEU A 2 -10.52 -9.85 13.33
N ASN A 3 -11.32 -10.92 13.22
CA ASN A 3 -12.34 -10.99 12.16
C ASN A 3 -13.54 -10.08 12.45
N ASP A 4 -13.79 -9.76 13.73
CA ASP A 4 -14.82 -8.84 14.17
C ASP A 4 -14.19 -7.66 14.94
N GLN A 5 -13.87 -6.59 14.21
CA GLN A 5 -13.22 -5.40 14.74
C GLN A 5 -14.07 -4.69 15.81
N HIS A 6 -15.40 -4.76 15.70
CA HIS A 6 -16.29 -4.08 16.64
C HIS A 6 -16.33 -4.77 18.00
N ALA A 7 -16.39 -6.10 18.02
CA ALA A 7 -16.41 -6.87 19.26
C ALA A 7 -15.12 -6.71 20.08
N THR A 8 -13.97 -6.70 19.42
CA THR A 8 -12.66 -6.57 20.09
C THR A 8 -12.43 -5.15 20.60
N LEU A 9 -12.76 -4.12 19.81
CA LEU A 9 -12.67 -2.72 20.27
C LEU A 9 -13.60 -2.45 21.45
N HIS A 10 -14.79 -3.05 21.48
CA HIS A 10 -15.71 -2.92 22.61
C HIS A 10 -15.13 -3.55 23.89
N GLN A 11 -14.39 -4.66 23.78
CA GLN A 11 -13.71 -5.27 24.93
C GLN A 11 -12.55 -4.41 25.44
N VAL A 12 -11.77 -3.80 24.54
CA VAL A 12 -10.68 -2.88 24.91
C VAL A 12 -11.23 -1.59 25.53
N ALA A 13 -12.34 -1.06 24.99
CA ALA A 13 -12.99 0.15 25.50
C ALA A 13 -13.51 -0.01 26.94
N ARG A 14 -13.79 -1.24 27.38
CA ARG A 14 -14.16 -1.52 28.80
C ARG A 14 -12.98 -1.34 29.76
N GLN A 15 -11.74 -1.43 29.28
CA GLN A 15 -10.53 -1.25 30.08
C GLN A 15 -10.02 0.18 29.98
N ASP A 16 -9.89 0.69 28.75
CA ASP A 16 -9.42 2.05 28.48
C ASP A 16 -10.07 2.57 27.19
N VAL A 17 -10.91 3.60 27.35
CA VAL A 17 -11.64 4.23 26.25
C VAL A 17 -10.69 4.98 25.32
N VAL A 18 -9.65 5.63 25.85
CA VAL A 18 -8.70 6.42 25.07
C VAL A 18 -7.83 5.50 24.22
N ALA A 19 -7.32 4.42 24.82
CA ALA A 19 -6.57 3.41 24.07
C ALA A 19 -7.44 2.73 22.99
N ALA A 20 -8.70 2.41 23.30
CA ALA A 20 -9.61 1.84 22.32
C ALA A 20 -9.89 2.80 21.14
N GLN A 21 -10.03 4.10 21.40
CA GLN A 21 -10.23 5.10 20.35
C GLN A 21 -9.01 5.24 19.42
N LEU A 22 -7.80 5.27 19.99
CA LEU A 22 -6.56 5.32 19.21
C LEU A 22 -6.34 4.04 18.38
N LEU A 23 -6.64 2.87 18.93
CA LEU A 23 -6.56 1.61 18.18
C LEU A 23 -7.62 1.55 17.08
N ALA A 24 -8.84 2.02 17.35
CA ALA A 24 -9.91 2.06 16.38
C ALA A 24 -9.55 2.92 15.16
N SER A 25 -8.93 4.09 15.38
CA SER A 25 -8.48 4.94 14.29
C SER A 25 -7.42 4.21 13.46
N GLN A 26 -6.31 3.76 14.06
CA GLN A 26 -5.22 3.09 13.35
C GLN A 26 -5.68 1.82 12.58
N LEU A 27 -6.55 1.01 13.19
CA LEU A 27 -7.12 -0.16 12.52
C LEU A 27 -8.02 0.21 11.34
N SER A 28 -8.75 1.32 11.41
CA SER A 28 -9.57 1.78 10.29
C SER A 28 -8.73 2.16 9.07
N GLY A 29 -7.58 2.84 9.26
CA GLY A 29 -6.66 3.14 8.17
C GLY A 29 -6.09 1.87 7.55
N TYR A 30 -5.61 0.95 8.37
CA TYR A 30 -5.13 -0.35 7.87
C TYR A 30 -6.23 -1.14 7.14
N ALA A 31 -7.47 -1.14 7.65
CA ALA A 31 -8.59 -1.81 6.99
C ALA A 31 -8.91 -1.21 5.61
N THR A 32 -8.81 0.12 5.47
CA THR A 32 -8.98 0.78 4.15
C THR A 32 -7.86 0.45 3.17
N LEU A 33 -6.60 0.42 3.64
CA LEU A 33 -5.45 -0.02 2.84
C LEU A 33 -5.58 -1.49 2.42
N ARG A 34 -6.00 -2.35 3.34
CA ARG A 34 -6.23 -3.76 3.06
C ARG A 34 -7.32 -3.93 2.00
N ARG A 35 -8.46 -3.23 2.15
CA ARG A 35 -9.52 -3.21 1.15
C ARG A 35 -9.01 -2.76 -0.21
N PHE A 36 -8.14 -1.75 -0.28
CA PHE A 36 -7.52 -1.33 -1.53
C PHE A 36 -6.73 -2.47 -2.18
N TYR A 37 -5.85 -3.14 -1.44
CA TYR A 37 -5.05 -4.25 -1.97
C TYR A 37 -5.91 -5.47 -2.34
N ASP A 38 -6.94 -5.78 -1.55
CA ASP A 38 -7.90 -6.85 -1.87
C ASP A 38 -8.63 -6.55 -3.19
N LEU A 39 -9.06 -5.30 -3.40
CA LEU A 39 -9.72 -4.88 -4.64
C LEU A 39 -8.77 -4.90 -5.85
N ARG A 40 -7.50 -4.54 -5.65
CA ARG A 40 -6.45 -4.62 -6.68
C ARG A 40 -6.19 -6.08 -7.06
N ASP A 41 -5.85 -6.92 -6.10
CA ASP A 41 -5.39 -8.28 -6.35
C ASP A 41 -6.54 -9.21 -6.79
N ALA A 42 -7.80 -8.83 -6.51
CA ALA A 42 -8.98 -9.49 -7.06
C ALA A 42 -9.09 -9.43 -8.59
N ASP A 43 -8.42 -8.48 -9.27
CA ASP A 43 -8.34 -8.44 -10.74
C ASP A 43 -7.35 -9.51 -11.26
N ALA A 44 -6.17 -9.67 -10.63
CA ALA A 44 -5.16 -10.64 -11.06
C ALA A 44 -5.59 -12.11 -10.86
N ALA A 45 -6.44 -12.38 -9.87
CA ALA A 45 -7.03 -13.70 -9.67
C ALA A 45 -8.07 -14.04 -10.76
N LYS A 46 -8.60 -13.05 -11.48
CA LYS A 46 -9.65 -13.21 -12.50
C LYS A 46 -9.12 -13.14 -13.92
N ASP A 47 -8.10 -12.34 -14.22
CA ASP A 47 -7.42 -12.42 -15.53
C ASP A 47 -6.80 -13.81 -15.77
N ALA A 48 -6.47 -14.54 -14.69
CA ALA A 48 -6.06 -15.95 -14.75
C ALA A 48 -7.20 -16.96 -14.92
N ALA A 49 -8.46 -16.56 -14.69
CA ALA A 49 -9.65 -17.40 -14.81
C ALA A 49 -10.49 -17.08 -16.06
N GLU A 50 -10.43 -15.83 -16.56
CA GLU A 50 -11.03 -15.39 -17.82
C GLU A 50 -10.18 -15.81 -19.04
N ALA A 51 -8.91 -16.21 -18.86
CA ALA A 51 -8.08 -16.81 -19.91
C ALA A 51 -8.53 -18.22 -20.33
N ASP A 52 -9.41 -18.87 -19.55
CA ASP A 52 -9.87 -20.25 -19.80
C ASP A 52 -11.34 -20.34 -20.27
N VAL A 53 -12.05 -19.21 -20.47
CA VAL A 53 -13.47 -19.23 -20.88
C VAL A 53 -13.77 -18.12 -21.90
N GLU A 54 -13.47 -18.40 -23.16
CA GLU A 54 -14.01 -17.69 -24.32
C GLU A 54 -15.42 -18.23 -24.61
N ASP A 55 -16.46 -17.78 -23.92
CA ASP A 55 -17.85 -17.91 -24.39
C ASP A 55 -18.77 -16.86 -23.73
N ASP A 56 -19.45 -16.09 -24.57
CA ASP A 56 -20.02 -14.76 -24.30
C ASP A 56 -21.38 -14.72 -23.55
N GLU A 57 -21.84 -15.81 -22.92
CA GLU A 57 -23.24 -15.90 -22.44
C GLU A 57 -23.47 -16.03 -20.92
N GLU A 58 -22.45 -15.88 -20.07
CA GLU A 58 -22.63 -15.98 -18.60
C GLU A 58 -22.43 -14.68 -17.81
N ALA A 59 -22.75 -13.52 -18.40
CA ALA A 59 -22.83 -12.27 -17.66
C ALA A 59 -23.92 -12.28 -16.55
N ALA A 60 -24.91 -13.18 -16.65
CA ALA A 60 -26.04 -13.31 -15.72
C ALA A 60 -25.79 -14.26 -14.53
N SER A 61 -24.72 -15.07 -14.55
CA SER A 61 -24.37 -16.01 -13.46
C SER A 61 -23.30 -15.45 -12.50
N ARG A 62 -23.12 -14.11 -12.48
CA ARG A 62 -22.16 -13.48 -11.57
C ARG A 62 -22.78 -13.38 -10.17
N LYS A 63 -22.14 -14.00 -9.16
CA LYS A 63 -22.53 -13.93 -7.75
C LYS A 63 -22.94 -12.50 -7.34
N PRO A 64 -24.08 -12.32 -6.63
CA PRO A 64 -24.57 -11.01 -6.23
C PRO A 64 -23.57 -10.37 -5.26
N GLY A 65 -22.90 -9.30 -5.68
CA GLY A 65 -21.85 -8.61 -4.91
C GLY A 65 -20.58 -8.33 -5.70
N MET A 66 -20.45 -8.85 -6.93
CA MET A 66 -19.22 -8.72 -7.71
C MET A 66 -19.27 -7.50 -8.65
N LEU A 67 -18.58 -6.43 -8.26
CA LEU A 67 -18.48 -5.20 -9.06
C LEU A 67 -17.74 -5.43 -10.38
N ARG A 68 -18.20 -4.76 -11.44
CA ARG A 68 -17.51 -4.69 -12.75
C ARG A 68 -16.04 -4.25 -12.56
N PRO A 69 -15.07 -4.74 -13.36
CA PRO A 69 -13.66 -4.39 -13.18
C PRO A 69 -13.39 -2.88 -13.08
N LEU A 70 -14.06 -2.07 -13.91
CA LEU A 70 -13.98 -0.61 -13.84
C LEU A 70 -14.59 0.00 -12.58
N ALA A 71 -15.71 -0.55 -12.09
CA ALA A 71 -16.33 -0.10 -10.85
C ALA A 71 -15.46 -0.45 -9.64
N ARG A 72 -14.78 -1.60 -9.68
CA ARG A 72 -13.79 -2.02 -8.67
C ARG A 72 -12.58 -1.10 -8.64
N LYS A 73 -11.98 -0.80 -9.80
CA LYS A 73 -10.86 0.15 -9.90
C LYS A 73 -11.24 1.54 -9.39
N ARG A 74 -12.47 1.99 -9.63
CA ARG A 74 -12.99 3.25 -9.06
C ARG A 74 -13.14 3.21 -7.54
N GLU A 75 -13.57 2.08 -7.00
CA GLU A 75 -13.66 1.89 -5.55
C GLU A 75 -12.28 1.81 -4.90
N ALA A 76 -11.35 1.06 -5.51
CA ALA A 76 -9.95 0.98 -5.10
C ALA A 76 -9.30 2.38 -5.13
N ALA A 77 -9.52 3.15 -6.20
CA ALA A 77 -9.05 4.52 -6.29
C ALA A 77 -9.60 5.38 -5.15
N ARG A 78 -10.90 5.29 -4.81
CA ARG A 78 -11.45 6.03 -3.67
C ARG A 78 -10.82 5.64 -2.34
N ALA A 79 -10.61 4.35 -2.10
CA ALA A 79 -9.96 3.85 -0.89
C ALA A 79 -8.52 4.36 -0.80
N LEU A 80 -7.75 4.29 -1.90
CA LEU A 80 -6.38 4.81 -1.95
C LEU A 80 -6.32 6.33 -1.71
N MET A 81 -7.23 7.09 -2.32
CA MET A 81 -7.26 8.55 -2.15
C MET A 81 -7.58 8.96 -0.71
N ALA A 82 -8.50 8.25 -0.04
CA ALA A 82 -8.81 8.50 1.38
C ALA A 82 -7.59 8.24 2.28
N VAL A 83 -6.79 7.22 1.95
CA VAL A 83 -5.55 6.91 2.68
C VAL A 83 -4.48 7.96 2.41
N ILE A 84 -4.28 8.37 1.16
CA ILE A 84 -3.34 9.42 0.78
C ILE A 84 -3.71 10.74 1.47
N GLU A 85 -4.99 11.11 1.47
CA GLU A 85 -5.49 12.30 2.15
C GLU A 85 -5.23 12.25 3.66
N SER A 86 -5.46 11.09 4.30
CA SER A 86 -5.15 10.93 5.72
C SER A 86 -3.65 11.00 6.02
N ALA A 87 -2.80 10.41 5.16
CA ALA A 87 -1.34 10.45 5.33
C ALA A 87 -0.76 11.86 5.04
N ALA A 88 -1.41 12.62 4.14
CA ALA A 88 -1.04 13.99 3.82
C ALA A 88 -1.54 15.00 4.86
N ASP A 89 -2.55 14.70 5.66
CA ASP A 89 -3.15 15.69 6.59
C ASP A 89 -2.17 16.21 7.66
N SER A 90 -1.18 15.39 8.04
CA SER A 90 -0.07 15.75 8.92
C SER A 90 0.96 16.69 8.29
N ILE A 91 0.88 16.92 6.97
CA ILE A 91 1.76 17.85 6.25
C ILE A 91 0.87 18.91 5.61
N ARG A 92 0.91 20.13 6.14
CA ARG A 92 0.11 21.24 5.58
C ARG A 92 1.05 22.34 5.10
N GLY A 93 1.08 22.55 3.78
CA GLY A 93 1.92 23.58 3.16
C GLY A 93 3.41 23.35 3.39
N GLY A 94 3.85 22.09 3.40
CA GLY A 94 5.23 21.68 3.67
C GLY A 94 5.65 21.70 5.15
N LEU A 95 4.77 22.10 6.07
CA LEU A 95 5.03 22.01 7.51
C LEU A 95 4.46 20.72 8.08
N TYR A 96 5.30 19.99 8.81
CA TYR A 96 4.88 18.79 9.53
C TYR A 96 4.30 19.15 10.89
N ASP A 97 3.08 18.68 11.14
CA ASP A 97 2.40 18.79 12.42
C ASP A 97 2.30 17.40 13.07
N PRO A 98 3.04 17.15 14.18
CA PRO A 98 2.96 15.88 14.90
C PRO A 98 1.68 15.72 15.72
N GLU A 99 0.96 16.81 16.03
CA GLU A 99 -0.30 16.77 16.79
C GLU A 99 -1.49 16.42 15.89
N ALA A 100 -1.32 16.51 14.57
CA ALA A 100 -2.32 16.10 13.60
C ALA A 100 -2.58 14.59 13.74
N GLN A 101 -3.83 14.24 14.07
CA GLN A 101 -4.26 12.85 14.20
C GLN A 101 -4.39 12.19 12.81
N SER A 102 -3.26 11.88 12.17
CA SER A 102 -3.25 11.10 10.94
C SER A 102 -3.48 9.62 11.26
N VAL A 103 -4.37 8.98 10.49
CA VAL A 103 -4.66 7.55 10.64
C VAL A 103 -3.56 6.71 10.01
N VAL A 104 -2.88 7.26 9.00
CA VAL A 104 -1.80 6.59 8.26
C VAL A 104 -0.50 7.35 8.47
N GLN A 105 0.59 6.60 8.61
CA GLN A 105 1.92 7.14 8.81
C GLN A 105 2.41 7.90 7.57
N VAL A 106 3.03 9.05 7.83
CA VAL A 106 3.57 9.95 6.81
C VAL A 106 4.69 9.32 6.00
N ASP A 107 5.45 8.42 6.61
CA ASP A 107 6.59 7.74 6.00
C ASP A 107 6.21 6.88 4.78
N ALA A 108 4.93 6.50 4.68
CA ALA A 108 4.39 5.73 3.57
C ALA A 108 3.78 6.61 2.46
N LEU A 109 3.72 7.93 2.62
CA LEU A 109 3.05 8.81 1.66
C LEU A 109 3.65 8.69 0.26
N MET A 110 4.97 8.70 0.15
CA MET A 110 5.68 8.54 -1.12
C MET A 110 5.31 7.23 -1.83
N THR A 111 5.27 6.11 -1.11
CA THR A 111 4.95 4.80 -1.72
C THR A 111 3.48 4.69 -2.09
N LEU A 112 2.56 5.30 -1.33
CA LEU A 112 1.15 5.38 -1.66
C LEU A 112 0.87 6.23 -2.89
N LEU A 113 1.60 7.34 -3.06
CA LEU A 113 1.54 8.16 -4.27
C LEU A 113 2.03 7.39 -5.50
N CYS A 114 3.07 6.58 -5.36
CA CYS A 114 3.54 5.71 -6.43
C CYS A 114 2.52 4.63 -6.79
N GLU A 115 1.79 4.10 -5.82
CA GLU A 115 0.72 3.13 -6.04
C GLU A 115 -0.46 3.72 -6.83
N ALA A 116 -0.61 5.06 -6.83
CA ALA A 116 -1.60 5.73 -7.66
C ALA A 116 -1.22 5.80 -9.15
N LEU A 117 0.07 5.67 -9.52
CA LEU A 117 0.56 5.80 -10.90
C LEU A 117 -0.19 4.91 -11.91
N PRO A 118 -0.43 3.61 -11.66
CA PRO A 118 -1.09 2.73 -12.63
C PRO A 118 -2.58 3.02 -12.81
N LEU A 119 -3.18 3.78 -11.89
CA LEU A 119 -4.55 4.29 -12.02
C LEU A 119 -4.63 5.50 -12.95
N MET A 120 -3.47 6.09 -13.27
CA MET A 120 -3.34 7.23 -14.17
C MET A 120 -3.05 6.74 -15.60
N ASN A 121 -3.33 7.58 -16.59
CA ASN A 121 -3.17 7.25 -18.01
C ASN A 121 -4.05 6.11 -18.53
N GLN A 122 -5.22 5.90 -17.93
CA GLN A 122 -6.18 4.92 -18.46
C GLN A 122 -7.06 5.54 -19.53
N THR A 123 -7.48 4.73 -20.51
CA THR A 123 -8.39 5.17 -21.59
C THR A 123 -9.74 5.61 -21.07
N LYS A 124 -10.17 5.05 -19.93
CA LYS A 124 -11.41 5.42 -19.24
C LYS A 124 -11.06 6.18 -17.97
N GLN A 125 -11.75 7.30 -17.78
CA GLN A 125 -11.57 8.13 -16.59
C GLN A 125 -11.99 7.39 -15.31
N ILE A 126 -11.00 7.11 -14.46
CA ILE A 126 -11.17 6.55 -13.12
C ILE A 126 -11.07 7.65 -12.07
N LEU A 127 -10.07 8.52 -12.21
CA LEU A 127 -9.83 9.63 -11.29
C LEU A 127 -10.69 10.83 -11.65
N LYS A 128 -11.39 11.37 -10.64
CA LYS A 128 -12.19 12.59 -10.74
C LYS A 128 -11.36 13.79 -10.31
N THR A 129 -11.82 15.00 -10.63
CA THR A 129 -11.21 16.27 -10.22
C THR A 129 -10.79 16.34 -8.74
N PRO A 130 -11.64 15.98 -7.74
CA PRO A 130 -11.20 16.02 -6.35
C PRO A 130 -10.00 15.10 -6.07
N HIS A 131 -9.97 13.91 -6.68
CA HIS A 131 -8.85 12.98 -6.51
C HIS A 131 -7.56 13.53 -7.12
N LEU A 132 -7.65 14.21 -8.26
CA LEU A 132 -6.49 14.86 -8.89
C LEU A 132 -5.96 16.02 -8.03
N LEU A 133 -6.84 16.83 -7.44
CA LEU A 133 -6.44 17.91 -6.54
C LEU A 133 -5.77 17.39 -5.26
N THR A 134 -6.31 16.32 -4.67
CA THR A 134 -5.67 15.64 -3.52
C THR A 134 -4.27 15.16 -3.88
N LEU A 135 -4.08 14.57 -5.08
CA LEU A 135 -2.77 14.13 -5.54
C LEU A 135 -1.79 15.30 -5.74
N ILE A 136 -2.19 16.37 -6.43
CA ILE A 136 -1.30 17.54 -6.61
C ILE A 136 -0.88 18.10 -5.26
N ARG A 137 -1.86 18.32 -4.37
CA ARG A 137 -1.59 18.83 -3.02
C ARG A 137 -0.62 17.94 -2.27
N ALA A 138 -0.85 16.62 -2.22
CA ALA A 138 0.02 15.69 -1.52
C ALA A 138 1.45 15.66 -2.10
N ILE A 139 1.60 15.82 -3.42
CA ILE A 139 2.91 15.89 -4.07
C ILE A 139 3.63 17.21 -3.73
N GLU A 140 2.92 18.33 -3.74
CA GLU A 140 3.47 19.64 -3.39
C GLU A 140 3.88 19.71 -1.91
N ASP A 141 3.03 19.20 -1.02
CA ASP A 141 3.30 19.10 0.42
C ASP A 141 4.53 18.20 0.69
N LEU A 142 4.67 17.09 -0.02
CA LEU A 142 5.80 16.17 0.16
C LEU A 142 7.13 16.71 -0.40
N GLU A 143 7.12 17.53 -1.44
CA GLU A 143 8.36 18.14 -1.96
C GLU A 143 8.81 19.38 -1.19
N THR A 144 7.88 20.06 -0.54
CA THR A 144 8.16 21.26 0.28
C THR A 144 8.48 20.91 1.73
N ILE A 145 8.43 19.64 2.11
CA ILE A 145 8.63 19.18 3.48
C ILE A 145 10.07 19.31 3.98
N THR A 146 10.20 19.32 5.31
CA THR A 146 11.48 19.21 6.02
C THR A 146 12.29 17.98 5.55
N PRO A 147 13.60 18.11 5.28
CA PRO A 147 14.41 17.05 4.67
C PRO A 147 14.48 15.76 5.49
N GLY A 148 14.26 15.81 6.82
CA GLY A 148 14.22 14.63 7.68
C GLY A 148 13.09 13.66 7.32
N ILE A 149 11.88 14.17 7.10
CA ILE A 149 10.70 13.35 6.78
C ILE A 149 10.75 12.88 5.33
N TYR A 150 11.28 13.72 4.44
CA TYR A 150 11.58 13.32 3.07
C TYR A 150 12.60 12.16 3.02
N ALA A 151 13.63 12.19 3.87
CA ALA A 151 14.60 11.10 3.99
C ALA A 151 13.96 9.80 4.51
N GLN A 152 13.00 9.88 5.43
CA GLN A 152 12.25 8.71 5.91
C GLN A 152 11.36 8.12 4.81
N ASN A 153 10.63 8.96 4.08
CA ASN A 153 9.80 8.55 2.94
C ASN A 153 10.63 7.89 1.83
N SER A 154 11.77 8.48 1.49
CA SER A 154 12.68 7.92 0.49
C SER A 154 13.32 6.60 0.95
N ALA A 155 13.57 6.41 2.25
CA ALA A 155 14.03 5.13 2.79
C ALA A 155 12.97 4.02 2.62
N VAL A 156 11.70 4.30 2.90
CA VAL A 156 10.58 3.34 2.69
C VAL A 156 10.39 3.04 1.20
N PHE A 157 10.53 4.06 0.34
CA PHE A 157 10.51 3.87 -1.11
C PHE A 157 11.64 2.94 -1.59
N ASN A 158 12.88 3.20 -1.17
CA ASN A 158 14.04 2.39 -1.55
C ASN A 158 13.91 0.95 -1.04
N ALA A 159 13.40 0.77 0.18
CA ALA A 159 13.05 -0.53 0.73
C ALA A 159 12.02 -1.28 -0.15
N ALA A 160 10.97 -0.61 -0.60
CA ALA A 160 9.94 -1.21 -1.46
C ALA A 160 10.49 -1.63 -2.83
N ILE A 161 11.41 -0.85 -3.42
CA ILE A 161 12.10 -1.20 -4.68
C ILE A 161 13.09 -2.35 -4.48
N ASN A 162 13.90 -2.31 -3.43
CA ASN A 162 14.89 -3.35 -3.14
C ASN A 162 14.23 -4.71 -2.89
N THR A 163 13.12 -4.75 -2.14
CA THR A 163 12.36 -5.99 -1.93
C THR A 163 11.79 -6.55 -3.24
N TYR A 164 11.34 -5.68 -4.15
CA TYR A 164 10.90 -6.08 -5.48
C TYR A 164 12.06 -6.66 -6.32
N LEU A 165 13.21 -5.99 -6.35
CA LEU A 165 14.40 -6.45 -7.07
C LEU A 165 14.94 -7.78 -6.53
N SER A 166 14.95 -7.97 -5.21
CA SER A 166 15.36 -9.25 -4.59
C SER A 166 14.43 -10.39 -4.99
N ASN A 167 13.11 -10.14 -5.02
CA ASN A 167 12.13 -11.13 -5.44
C ASN A 167 12.17 -11.42 -6.96
N SER A 168 12.53 -10.44 -7.78
CA SER A 168 12.62 -10.60 -9.24
C SER A 168 13.87 -11.34 -9.72
N ASN A 169 14.95 -11.35 -8.92
CA ASN A 169 16.25 -11.92 -9.31
C ASN A 169 16.46 -13.39 -8.83
N THR A 170 15.48 -14.03 -8.20
CA THR A 170 15.62 -15.40 -7.70
C THR A 170 14.71 -16.39 -8.45
N PRO A 171 15.25 -17.26 -9.31
CA PRO A 171 14.55 -18.47 -9.71
C PRO A 171 14.54 -19.43 -8.51
N SER A 172 13.36 -19.69 -7.95
CA SER A 172 13.00 -20.88 -7.16
C SER A 172 14.19 -21.65 -6.53
N THR A 173 14.86 -21.07 -5.53
CA THR A 173 15.70 -21.85 -4.61
C THR A 173 15.57 -21.19 -3.24
N VAL A 174 14.86 -21.90 -2.36
CA VAL A 174 14.61 -21.51 -0.97
C VAL A 174 15.95 -21.49 -0.23
N THR A 175 16.54 -20.30 -0.12
CA THR A 175 17.37 -19.95 1.04
C THR A 175 16.70 -18.77 1.71
N SER A 176 16.14 -19.06 2.89
CA SER A 176 15.34 -18.17 3.72
C SER A 176 16.20 -17.06 4.35
N SER A 177 16.86 -16.21 3.56
CA SER A 177 17.31 -14.90 4.03
C SER A 177 16.17 -13.91 3.80
N SER A 178 15.26 -13.87 4.76
CA SER A 178 14.24 -12.83 4.91
C SER A 178 14.91 -11.46 4.83
N SER A 179 14.93 -10.86 3.63
CA SER A 179 15.37 -9.49 3.41
C SER A 179 14.25 -8.55 3.81
N THR A 180 14.01 -8.48 5.12
CA THR A 180 13.24 -7.38 5.70
C THR A 180 14.05 -6.10 5.48
N PRO A 181 13.47 -5.05 4.88
CA PRO A 181 14.16 -3.79 4.77
C PRO A 181 14.52 -3.28 6.16
N ASP A 182 15.79 -2.92 6.36
CA ASP A 182 16.28 -2.34 7.61
C ASP A 182 15.72 -0.91 7.77
N LEU A 183 14.52 -0.83 8.34
CA LEU A 183 13.82 0.42 8.66
C LEU A 183 14.29 1.04 9.99
N SER A 184 15.38 0.53 10.60
CA SER A 184 15.92 1.06 11.86
C SER A 184 16.26 2.55 11.78
N LYS A 185 16.59 3.05 10.58
CA LYS A 185 16.87 4.46 10.33
C LYS A 185 15.61 5.35 10.24
N SER A 186 14.47 4.83 9.78
CA SER A 186 13.22 5.63 9.72
C SER A 186 12.65 5.92 11.10
N ILE A 187 12.82 5.03 12.07
CA ILE A 187 12.27 5.17 13.42
C ILE A 187 13.19 5.99 14.35
N ALA A 188 14.39 6.39 13.88
CA ALA A 188 15.35 7.12 14.69
C ALA A 188 14.89 8.53 15.14
N GLY A 189 13.88 9.10 14.47
CA GLY A 189 13.21 10.35 14.89
C GLY A 189 12.07 10.14 15.91
N LEU A 190 11.57 8.90 16.05
CA LEU A 190 10.47 8.51 16.94
C LEU A 190 11.00 7.93 18.26
N LYS A 191 12.14 8.42 18.74
CA LYS A 191 12.89 7.83 19.88
C LYS A 191 12.29 8.08 21.26
N GLN A 192 11.12 8.73 21.37
CA GLN A 192 10.61 9.13 22.69
C GLN A 192 9.37 8.40 23.21
N SER A 193 8.68 7.49 22.49
CA SER A 193 7.57 6.80 23.18
C SER A 193 7.06 5.44 22.68
N VAL A 194 7.53 4.83 21.60
CA VAL A 194 6.88 3.59 21.12
C VAL A 194 7.82 2.44 20.75
N SER A 195 7.71 1.38 21.55
CA SER A 195 8.43 0.09 21.49
C SER A 195 8.04 -0.80 20.29
N TRP A 196 7.99 -0.27 19.07
CA TRP A 196 7.63 -1.04 17.86
C TRP A 196 8.80 -1.81 17.23
N ASN A 197 10.03 -1.67 17.75
CA ASN A 197 11.23 -2.32 17.22
C ASN A 197 11.21 -3.86 17.27
N MET A 198 10.30 -4.48 18.03
CA MET A 198 10.21 -5.94 18.12
C MET A 198 9.35 -6.59 17.01
N VAL A 199 8.50 -5.81 16.32
CA VAL A 199 7.65 -6.33 15.23
C VAL A 199 8.43 -6.45 13.90
N ASN A 200 9.57 -5.76 13.76
CA ASN A 200 10.43 -5.87 12.58
C ASN A 200 11.44 -7.04 12.67
N SER A 201 11.48 -7.75 13.81
CA SER A 201 12.34 -8.90 14.03
C SER A 201 11.70 -10.17 13.45
N SER A 202 11.80 -10.34 12.14
CA SER A 202 11.29 -11.54 11.43
C SER A 202 11.98 -12.86 11.82
N GLY A 203 12.95 -12.82 12.74
CA GLY A 203 13.64 -14.00 13.26
C GLY A 203 12.86 -14.82 14.31
N SER A 204 11.82 -14.27 14.95
CA SER A 204 11.12 -15.00 16.03
C SER A 204 9.93 -15.84 15.55
N ILE A 205 9.13 -15.35 14.60
CA ILE A 205 7.95 -16.09 14.10
C ILE A 205 8.34 -17.18 13.09
N ALA A 206 9.44 -17.00 12.36
CA ALA A 206 9.90 -17.99 11.39
C ALA A 206 10.76 -19.12 12.01
N SER A 207 11.34 -18.92 13.19
CA SER A 207 12.22 -19.92 13.83
C SER A 207 11.49 -20.93 14.71
N GLU A 208 10.28 -20.63 15.20
CA GLU A 208 9.49 -21.59 16.00
C GLU A 208 8.84 -22.71 15.16
N GLN A 209 8.78 -22.58 13.83
CA GLN A 209 8.17 -23.58 12.96
C GLN A 209 9.18 -24.55 12.32
N ASN A 210 10.46 -24.51 12.74
CA ASN A 210 11.48 -25.46 12.28
C ASN A 210 11.79 -26.56 13.31
N GLY A 211 10.92 -26.74 14.31
CA GLY A 211 10.99 -27.79 15.33
C GLY A 211 10.13 -29.01 14.96
N ASN A 212 10.68 -29.89 14.13
CA ASN A 212 10.54 -31.35 14.15
C ASN A 212 9.22 -31.99 14.69
N GLY A 213 8.36 -32.47 13.79
CA GLY A 213 7.50 -33.66 14.03
C GLY A 213 6.03 -33.58 13.63
N GLY A 214 5.60 -34.50 12.74
CA GLY A 214 4.21 -34.99 12.70
C GLY A 214 3.39 -34.61 11.47
N GLU A 215 3.03 -35.62 10.68
CA GLU A 215 2.17 -35.56 9.50
C GLU A 215 0.80 -34.94 9.77
N SER A 216 0.45 -33.89 9.03
CA SER A 216 -0.89 -33.54 8.49
C SER A 216 -1.00 -32.01 8.26
N SER A 217 -1.69 -31.63 7.18
CA SER A 217 -1.86 -30.24 6.68
C SER A 217 -0.72 -29.69 5.80
N ALA A 218 -0.48 -30.35 4.65
CA ALA A 218 0.08 -29.70 3.48
C ALA A 218 -0.91 -28.63 2.95
N GLY A 219 -0.80 -27.39 3.42
CA GLY A 219 -1.80 -26.38 3.06
C GLY A 219 -1.65 -24.99 3.66
N MET A 220 -0.44 -24.49 3.92
CA MET A 220 -0.17 -23.04 4.07
C MET A 220 1.34 -22.85 4.20
N MET A 221 1.89 -21.79 3.61
CA MET A 221 3.31 -21.38 3.70
C MET A 221 4.28 -21.90 2.63
N GLY A 222 3.82 -22.19 1.41
CA GLY A 222 4.63 -21.93 0.23
C GLY A 222 4.54 -20.43 -0.07
N GLY A 223 5.68 -19.74 -0.21
CA GLY A 223 5.73 -18.28 -0.43
C GLY A 223 4.63 -17.83 -1.39
N ILE A 224 3.66 -17.08 -0.88
CA ILE A 224 2.47 -16.71 -1.64
C ILE A 224 2.98 -15.90 -2.84
N GLN A 225 3.02 -16.52 -4.01
CA GLN A 225 3.12 -15.80 -5.27
C GLN A 225 1.80 -15.03 -5.42
N VAL A 226 1.72 -13.90 -4.73
CA VAL A 226 0.59 -12.98 -4.85
C VAL A 226 0.66 -12.46 -6.28
N LYS A 227 -0.19 -13.00 -7.15
CA LYS A 227 -0.45 -12.40 -8.46
C LYS A 227 -1.05 -11.03 -8.19
N ARG A 228 -0.24 -9.99 -8.37
CA ARG A 228 -0.68 -8.59 -8.26
C ARG A 228 -1.24 -8.15 -9.60
N ALA A 229 -2.38 -7.48 -9.59
CA ALA A 229 -2.98 -6.98 -10.84
C ALA A 229 -2.12 -5.91 -11.51
N TRP A 230 -1.44 -5.10 -10.72
CA TRP A 230 -0.39 -4.21 -11.19
C TRP A 230 0.64 -3.99 -10.09
N ASP A 231 1.85 -3.62 -10.49
CA ASP A 231 2.92 -3.22 -9.59
C ASP A 231 3.61 -2.00 -10.18
N TRP A 232 3.52 -0.86 -9.49
CA TRP A 232 4.18 0.38 -9.95
C TRP A 232 5.70 0.26 -9.96
N ARG A 233 6.26 -0.67 -9.16
CA ARG A 233 7.71 -0.91 -9.05
C ARG A 233 8.28 -1.48 -10.35
N LEU A 234 7.49 -2.25 -11.09
CA LEU A 234 7.82 -2.66 -12.46
C LEU A 234 8.09 -1.41 -13.31
N GLY A 235 7.13 -0.48 -13.36
CA GLY A 235 7.25 0.76 -14.14
C GLY A 235 8.44 1.61 -13.73
N ALA A 236 8.69 1.73 -12.42
CA ALA A 236 9.83 2.47 -11.90
C ALA A 236 11.17 1.85 -12.34
N VAL A 237 11.31 0.52 -12.22
CA VAL A 237 12.50 -0.22 -12.65
C VAL A 237 12.66 -0.16 -14.19
N TYR A 238 11.57 -0.19 -14.96
CA TYR A 238 11.63 -0.02 -16.41
C TYR A 238 12.14 1.38 -16.83
N MET A 239 11.85 2.43 -16.05
CA MET A 239 12.28 3.79 -16.39
C MET A 239 13.78 4.02 -16.21
N LYS A 240 14.39 3.52 -15.12
CA LYS A 240 15.79 3.83 -14.77
C LYS A 240 16.63 2.66 -14.22
N GLY A 241 16.12 1.44 -14.29
CA GLY A 241 16.84 0.24 -13.86
C GLY A 241 17.11 0.23 -12.35
N LYS A 242 18.37 0.00 -11.96
CA LYS A 242 18.78 -0.12 -10.54
C LYS A 242 18.99 1.22 -9.83
N SER A 243 18.91 2.34 -10.55
CA SER A 243 19.21 3.69 -10.03
C SER A 243 17.98 4.58 -9.95
N VAL A 244 16.80 3.99 -9.70
CA VAL A 244 15.55 4.73 -9.54
C VAL A 244 15.66 5.61 -8.31
N LYS A 245 15.57 6.92 -8.52
CA LYS A 245 15.47 7.88 -7.43
C LYS A 245 14.02 8.27 -7.17
N PRO A 246 13.63 8.60 -5.92
CA PRO A 246 12.29 9.07 -5.61
C PRO A 246 11.89 10.30 -6.44
N GLU A 247 12.82 11.23 -6.67
CA GLU A 247 12.55 12.49 -7.40
C GLU A 247 12.14 12.24 -8.86
N ASP A 248 12.68 11.18 -9.46
CA ASP A 248 12.36 10.83 -10.85
C ASP A 248 10.91 10.36 -10.97
N VAL A 249 10.44 9.56 -10.00
CA VAL A 249 9.06 9.04 -9.96
C VAL A 249 8.07 10.16 -9.67
N MET A 250 8.41 11.10 -8.77
CA MET A 250 7.57 12.26 -8.48
C MET A 250 7.40 13.18 -9.69
N ARG A 251 8.46 13.38 -10.48
CA ARG A 251 8.35 14.15 -11.73
C ARG A 251 7.40 13.48 -12.73
N VAL A 252 7.46 12.15 -12.86
CA VAL A 252 6.53 11.42 -13.73
C VAL A 252 5.10 11.53 -13.23
N LEU A 253 4.88 11.39 -11.91
CA LEU A 253 3.57 11.55 -11.30
C LEU A 253 2.99 12.94 -11.59
N ARG A 254 3.78 14.02 -11.42
CA ARG A 254 3.35 15.39 -11.76
C ARG A 254 2.95 15.55 -13.22
N CYS A 255 3.79 15.08 -14.15
CA CYS A 255 3.48 15.14 -15.57
C CYS A 255 2.18 14.40 -15.87
N GLN A 256 1.98 13.22 -15.28
CA GLN A 256 0.81 12.42 -15.51
C GLN A 256 -0.46 13.05 -14.92
N VAL A 257 -0.38 13.64 -13.72
CA VAL A 257 -1.49 14.39 -13.13
C VAL A 257 -1.85 15.59 -13.99
N ALA A 258 -0.87 16.33 -14.52
CA ALA A 258 -1.13 17.47 -15.41
C ALA A 258 -1.84 17.04 -16.70
N ILE A 259 -1.43 15.93 -17.31
CA ILE A 259 -2.09 15.36 -18.50
C ILE A 259 -3.55 14.96 -18.18
N GLU A 260 -3.77 14.25 -17.07
CA GLU A 260 -5.12 13.85 -16.67
C GLU A 260 -6.00 15.05 -16.33
N MET A 261 -5.45 16.08 -15.66
CA MET A 261 -6.17 17.32 -15.39
C MET A 261 -6.57 18.02 -16.69
N GLY A 262 -5.67 18.07 -17.68
CA GLY A 262 -5.94 18.62 -18.99
C GLY A 262 -7.07 17.89 -19.73
N LYS A 263 -7.14 16.56 -19.63
CA LYS A 263 -8.24 15.75 -20.19
C LYS A 263 -9.59 16.00 -19.50
N VAL A 264 -9.57 16.38 -18.23
CA VAL A 264 -10.80 16.64 -17.45
C VAL A 264 -11.32 18.06 -17.69
N TRP A 265 -10.43 19.00 -18.02
CA TRP A 265 -10.80 20.39 -18.30
C TRP A 265 -11.20 20.67 -19.75
N MET A 266 -10.73 19.87 -20.71
CA MET A 266 -11.20 19.92 -22.11
C MET A 266 -12.48 19.14 -22.30
#